data_AF-A0A402AVH8-F1
#
_entry.id   AF-A0A402AVH8-F1
#
_cell.length_a   1.000
_cell.length_b   1.000
_cell.length_c   1.000
_cell.angle_alpha   90.00
_cell.angle_beta   90.00
_cell.angle_gamma   90.00
#
_symmetry.space_group_name_H-M   'P 1'
#
loop_
_entity.id
_entity.type
_entity.pdbx_description
1 polymer ?
#
loop_
_entity_poly.entity_id
_entity_poly.type
_entity_poly.pdbx_seq_one_letter_code
_entity_poly.pdbx_strand_id
1 'polypeptide(L)'
;MKEAKQQFNVYLAPDTIKQMKHRAIDEQLSLSDLVEKIFTAYLAENAEEDGTQAPAVAAQQKEKLNLQPLIHVNDMGKALDFYSKLGATILHGSRDGDWALLRLGSTELGLLAHPANPEQNEGRVELNFEYSASLEELEKKLRAAGVTIARPTGDEGFGYQLQLEDPDGMLVKINQLDPELYN
;
A
#
# COMPACT_ATOMS: atom_id res chain seq x y z
N MET A 1 -2.74 12.55 -32.40
CA MET A 1 -2.92 14.02 -32.45
C MET A 1 -2.89 14.51 -31.01
N LYS A 2 -2.17 15.60 -30.68
CA LYS A 2 -2.24 16.16 -29.32
C LYS A 2 -3.68 16.66 -29.11
N GLU A 3 -4.33 16.23 -28.04
CA GLU A 3 -5.66 16.74 -27.68
C GLU A 3 -5.61 18.26 -27.48
N ALA A 4 -6.69 18.94 -27.83
CA ALA A 4 -6.77 20.39 -27.73
C ALA A 4 -6.86 20.78 -26.25
N LYS A 5 -5.82 21.44 -25.72
CA LYS A 5 -5.85 21.98 -24.36
C LYS A 5 -6.77 23.20 -24.30
N GLN A 6 -7.67 23.25 -23.31
CA GLN A 6 -8.55 24.39 -23.03
C GLN A 6 -8.03 25.17 -21.80
N GLN A 7 -8.18 26.50 -21.81
CA GLN A 7 -7.79 27.33 -20.68
C GLN A 7 -8.78 27.18 -19.52
N PHE A 8 -8.26 26.92 -18.32
CA PHE A 8 -8.99 26.84 -17.06
C PHE A 8 -8.49 27.93 -16.11
N ASN A 9 -9.37 28.84 -15.71
CA ASN A 9 -9.02 29.98 -14.86
C ASN A 9 -9.58 29.79 -13.45
N VAL A 10 -8.71 29.89 -12.44
CA VAL A 10 -9.08 29.81 -11.02
C VAL A 10 -8.31 30.84 -10.21
N TYR A 11 -8.87 31.20 -9.06
CA TYR A 11 -8.22 32.10 -8.09
C TYR A 11 -7.65 31.27 -6.94
N LEU A 12 -6.33 31.40 -6.73
CA LEU A 12 -5.58 30.72 -5.68
C LEU A 12 -4.72 31.73 -4.94
N ALA A 13 -4.30 31.38 -3.72
CA ALA A 13 -3.36 32.22 -2.98
C ALA A 13 -2.01 32.34 -3.74
N PRO A 14 -1.37 33.52 -3.75
CA PRO A 14 -0.10 33.74 -4.47
C PRO A 14 1.00 32.74 -4.08
N ASP A 15 1.07 32.40 -2.79
CA ASP A 15 2.07 31.44 -2.28
C ASP A 15 1.83 30.02 -2.81
N THR A 16 0.58 29.59 -2.91
CA THR A 16 0.22 28.30 -3.51
C THR A 16 0.64 28.24 -4.97
N ILE A 17 0.41 29.31 -5.75
CA ILE A 17 0.84 29.38 -7.15
C ILE A 17 2.36 29.29 -7.26
N LYS A 18 3.08 29.97 -6.37
CA LYS A 18 4.54 29.95 -6.34
C LYS A 18 5.07 28.54 -6.05
N GLN A 19 4.56 27.90 -5.00
CA GLN A 19 4.97 26.53 -4.62
C GLN A 19 4.68 25.53 -5.74
N MET A 20 3.50 25.61 -6.37
CA MET A 20 3.14 24.74 -7.49
C MET A 20 4.06 24.91 -8.70
N LYS A 21 4.49 26.15 -9.01
CA LYS A 21 5.45 26.40 -10.09
C LYS A 21 6.83 25.82 -9.78
N HIS A 22 7.33 25.99 -8.56
CA HIS A 22 8.60 25.38 -8.16
C HIS A 22 8.52 23.86 -8.28
N ARG A 23 7.44 23.25 -7.80
CA ARG A 23 7.23 21.81 -7.90
C ARG A 23 7.19 21.31 -9.35
N ALA A 24 6.55 22.06 -10.26
CA ALA A 24 6.56 21.72 -11.68
C ALA A 24 7.97 21.71 -12.27
N ILE A 25 8.81 22.69 -11.89
CA ILE A 25 10.22 22.74 -12.32
C ILE A 25 11.00 21.56 -11.77
N ASP A 26 10.85 21.26 -10.47
CA ASP A 26 11.55 20.15 -9.81
C ASP A 26 11.17 18.79 -10.43
N GLU A 27 9.92 18.62 -10.85
CA GLU A 27 9.42 17.42 -11.55
C GLU A 27 9.70 17.45 -13.06
N GLN A 28 10.35 18.49 -13.59
CA GLN A 28 10.59 18.69 -15.04
C GLN A 28 9.30 18.64 -15.89
N LEU A 29 8.19 19.11 -15.33
CA LEU A 29 6.88 19.16 -15.97
C LEU A 29 6.49 20.61 -16.28
N SER A 30 5.63 20.80 -17.29
CA SER A 30 4.93 22.07 -17.39
C SER A 30 3.92 22.20 -16.25
N LEU A 31 3.62 23.43 -15.82
CA LEU A 31 2.59 23.65 -14.80
C LEU A 31 1.24 23.04 -15.21
N SER A 32 0.91 23.10 -16.51
CA SER A 32 -0.31 22.49 -17.03
C SER A 32 -0.32 20.97 -16.87
N ASP A 33 0.80 20.29 -17.15
CA ASP A 33 0.88 18.83 -17.02
C ASP A 33 0.87 18.39 -15.56
N LEU A 34 1.50 19.15 -14.66
CA LEU A 34 1.42 18.90 -13.22
C LEU A 34 -0.01 19.08 -12.68
N VAL A 35 -0.70 20.15 -13.08
CA VAL A 35 -2.10 20.38 -12.67
C VAL A 35 -3.03 19.31 -13.24
N GLU A 36 -2.83 18.92 -14.50
CA GLU A 36 -3.58 17.84 -15.16
C GLU A 36 -3.38 16.50 -14.43
N LYS A 37 -2.14 16.16 -14.04
CA LYS A 37 -1.82 14.98 -13.21
C LYS A 37 -2.53 15.02 -11.86
N ILE A 38 -2.53 16.17 -11.17
CA ILE A 38 -3.19 16.32 -9.86
C ILE A 38 -4.70 16.20 -9.97
N PHE A 39 -5.32 16.86 -10.94
CA PHE A 39 -6.77 16.81 -11.13
C PHE A 39 -7.24 15.41 -11.53
N THR A 40 -6.47 14.72 -12.37
CA THR A 40 -6.78 13.34 -12.75
C THR A 40 -6.73 12.41 -11.55
N ALA A 41 -5.69 12.53 -10.70
CA ALA A 41 -5.57 11.75 -9.47
C ALA A 41 -6.71 12.06 -8.50
N TYR A 42 -7.01 13.33 -8.26
CA TYR A 42 -8.09 13.76 -7.38
C TYR A 42 -9.46 13.25 -7.85
N LEU A 43 -9.78 13.36 -9.15
CA LEU A 43 -11.06 12.86 -9.67
C LEU A 43 -11.16 11.33 -9.63
N ALA A 44 -10.04 10.61 -9.78
CA ALA A 44 -10.02 9.15 -9.67
C ALA A 44 -10.29 8.70 -8.22
N GLU A 45 -9.66 9.35 -7.24
CA GLU A 45 -9.87 9.06 -5.82
C GLU A 45 -11.31 9.35 -5.38
N ASN A 46 -11.94 10.41 -5.89
CA ASN A 46 -13.32 10.77 -5.52
C ASN A 46 -14.40 10.00 -6.30
N ALA A 47 -14.06 9.36 -7.42
CA ALA A 47 -14.99 8.50 -8.15
C ALA A 47 -15.22 7.14 -7.46
N GLU A 48 -14.30 6.73 -6.58
CA GLU A 48 -14.45 5.52 -5.75
C GLU A 48 -15.35 5.74 -4.53
N GLU A 49 -15.50 6.99 -4.05
CA GLU A 49 -16.31 7.34 -2.88
C GLU A 49 -17.80 7.60 -3.21
N ASP A 50 -18.11 8.10 -4.40
CA ASP A 50 -19.47 8.53 -4.77
C ASP A 50 -20.14 7.46 -5.66
N GLY A 51 -20.66 6.40 -5.04
CA GLY A 51 -21.21 5.18 -5.66
C GLY A 51 -22.45 5.35 -6.55
N THR A 52 -22.41 6.21 -7.58
CA THR A 52 -23.49 6.41 -8.54
C THR A 52 -23.12 5.83 -9.91
N GLN A 53 -23.94 4.91 -10.42
CA GLN A 53 -23.70 4.13 -11.64
C GLN A 53 -23.96 4.89 -12.96
N ALA A 54 -23.04 4.69 -13.93
CA ALA A 54 -23.14 4.71 -15.41
C ALA A 54 -23.05 6.07 -16.19
N PRO A 55 -22.56 6.11 -17.47
CA PRO A 55 -22.32 5.01 -18.41
C PRO A 55 -20.91 4.91 -19.05
N ALA A 56 -20.50 3.67 -19.34
CA ALA A 56 -19.80 3.08 -20.50
C ALA A 56 -18.89 3.88 -21.49
N VAL A 57 -18.41 5.10 -21.19
CA VAL A 57 -17.46 5.82 -22.07
C VAL A 57 -16.03 5.89 -21.53
N ALA A 58 -15.79 5.42 -20.31
CA ALA A 58 -14.45 5.31 -19.71
C ALA A 58 -13.85 3.91 -19.85
N ALA A 59 -14.20 3.15 -20.89
CA ALA A 59 -13.61 1.86 -21.23
C ALA A 59 -12.16 1.95 -21.76
N GLN A 60 -11.39 2.87 -21.18
CA GLN A 60 -9.93 2.92 -21.22
C GLN A 60 -9.40 3.23 -19.81
N GLN A 61 -10.03 2.67 -18.76
CA GLN A 61 -9.29 2.34 -17.55
C GLN A 61 -8.16 1.41 -18.01
N LYS A 62 -6.93 1.93 -18.08
CA LYS A 62 -5.74 1.15 -18.41
C LYS A 62 -5.78 -0.14 -17.58
N GLU A 63 -5.98 -1.27 -18.24
CA GLU A 63 -5.91 -2.59 -17.64
C GLU A 63 -4.57 -2.69 -16.91
N LYS A 64 -4.59 -2.57 -15.58
CA LYS A 64 -3.41 -2.59 -14.75
C LYS A 64 -3.46 -3.84 -13.90
N LEU A 65 -2.51 -4.74 -14.15
CA LEU A 65 -2.30 -5.90 -13.29
C LEU A 65 -1.55 -5.45 -12.04
N ASN A 66 -2.22 -5.48 -10.89
CA ASN A 66 -1.59 -5.23 -9.59
C ASN A 66 -1.36 -6.57 -8.89
N LEU A 67 -0.19 -6.74 -8.27
CA LEU A 67 0.05 -7.88 -7.39
C LEU A 67 -0.79 -7.69 -6.12
N GLN A 68 -1.63 -8.67 -5.83
CA GLN A 68 -2.44 -8.74 -4.60
C GLN A 68 -2.26 -10.13 -4.00
N PRO A 69 -1.34 -10.30 -3.04
CA PRO A 69 -1.20 -11.57 -2.34
C PRO A 69 -2.48 -11.87 -1.55
N LEU A 70 -2.83 -13.16 -1.49
CA LEU A 70 -3.88 -13.69 -0.61
C LEU A 70 -3.21 -14.68 0.34
N ILE A 71 -3.43 -14.52 1.64
CA ILE A 71 -2.96 -15.47 2.64
C ILE A 71 -4.13 -16.11 3.38
N HIS A 72 -3.92 -17.35 3.79
CA HIS A 72 -4.89 -18.13 4.53
C HIS A 72 -4.67 -17.92 6.02
N VAL A 73 -5.74 -17.64 6.76
CA VAL A 73 -5.69 -17.37 8.20
C VAL A 73 -6.66 -18.27 8.96
N ASN A 74 -6.34 -18.64 10.20
CA ASN A 74 -7.24 -19.49 11.00
C ASN A 74 -8.30 -18.65 11.74
N ASP A 75 -8.02 -17.39 12.03
CA ASP A 75 -8.87 -16.50 12.83
C ASP A 75 -8.81 -15.07 12.26
N MET A 76 -9.86 -14.68 11.53
CA MET A 76 -9.93 -13.39 10.84
C MET A 76 -9.78 -12.22 11.82
N GLY A 77 -10.42 -12.29 12.99
CA GLY A 77 -10.33 -11.23 14.01
C GLY A 77 -8.89 -10.99 14.48
N LYS A 78 -8.16 -12.07 14.80
CA LYS A 78 -6.75 -11.96 15.21
C LYS A 78 -5.84 -11.49 14.07
N ALA A 79 -6.08 -11.95 12.85
CA ALA A 79 -5.32 -11.53 11.69
C ALA A 79 -5.50 -10.03 11.43
N LEU A 80 -6.73 -9.53 11.45
CA LEU A 80 -7.03 -8.10 11.32
C LEU A 80 -6.33 -7.27 12.40
N ASP A 81 -6.39 -7.70 13.67
CA ASP A 81 -5.72 -7.02 14.77
C ASP A 81 -4.20 -6.97 14.59
N PHE A 82 -3.60 -8.07 14.11
CA PHE A 82 -2.17 -8.13 13.80
C PHE A 82 -1.81 -7.15 12.68
N TYR A 83 -2.43 -7.26 11.50
CA TYR A 83 -2.07 -6.43 10.35
C TYR A 83 -2.38 -4.95 10.59
N SER A 84 -3.42 -4.61 11.35
CA SER A 84 -3.65 -3.22 11.76
C SER A 84 -2.55 -2.66 12.66
N LYS A 85 -1.90 -3.45 13.52
CA LYS A 85 -0.71 -3.01 14.29
C LYS A 85 0.50 -2.74 13.40
N LEU A 86 0.58 -3.39 12.24
CA LEU A 86 1.58 -3.13 11.20
C LEU A 86 1.21 -1.90 10.34
N GLY A 87 0.06 -1.27 10.59
CA GLY A 87 -0.40 -0.08 9.87
C GLY A 87 -1.40 -0.37 8.74
N ALA A 88 -1.92 -1.59 8.63
CA ALA A 88 -2.92 -1.91 7.62
C ALA A 88 -4.28 -1.25 7.90
N THR A 89 -4.90 -0.74 6.84
CA THR A 89 -6.29 -0.26 6.86
C THR A 89 -7.20 -1.31 6.23
N ILE A 90 -8.37 -1.54 6.82
CA ILE A 90 -9.36 -2.50 6.30
C ILE A 90 -10.19 -1.80 5.22
N LEU A 91 -10.14 -2.30 3.99
CA LEU A 91 -10.95 -1.80 2.87
C LEU A 91 -12.30 -2.53 2.82
N HIS A 92 -12.25 -3.86 2.92
CA HIS A 92 -13.43 -4.74 2.87
C HIS A 92 -13.30 -5.90 3.85
N GLY A 93 -14.44 -6.50 4.21
CA GLY A 93 -14.53 -7.63 5.13
C GLY A 93 -14.91 -7.22 6.55
N SER A 94 -15.07 -8.23 7.40
CA SER A 94 -15.40 -8.07 8.81
C SER A 94 -14.67 -9.13 9.63
N ARG A 95 -14.64 -8.94 10.95
CA ARG A 95 -13.96 -9.86 11.88
C ARG A 95 -14.54 -11.27 11.90
N ASP A 96 -15.80 -11.40 11.53
CA ASP A 96 -16.55 -12.67 11.48
C ASP A 96 -16.75 -13.18 10.04
N GLY A 97 -16.11 -12.52 9.06
CA GLY A 97 -16.23 -12.86 7.65
C GLY A 97 -15.13 -13.82 7.16
N ASP A 98 -15.41 -14.51 6.06
CA ASP A 98 -14.48 -15.48 5.47
C ASP A 98 -13.35 -14.82 4.65
N TRP A 99 -13.53 -13.56 4.25
CA TRP A 99 -12.56 -12.82 3.45
C TRP A 99 -12.48 -11.36 3.88
N ALA A 100 -11.26 -10.81 3.85
CA ALA A 100 -11.02 -9.39 4.06
C ALA A 100 -9.94 -8.88 3.09
N LEU A 101 -10.04 -7.58 2.76
CA LEU A 101 -9.06 -6.87 1.95
C LEU A 101 -8.46 -5.73 2.76
N LEU A 102 -7.13 -5.73 2.85
CA LEU A 102 -6.36 -4.75 3.60
C LEU A 102 -5.50 -3.91 2.67
N ARG A 103 -5.22 -2.67 3.06
CA ARG A 103 -4.24 -1.80 2.41
C ARG A 103 -3.05 -1.54 3.33
N LEU A 104 -1.84 -1.79 2.84
CA LEU A 104 -0.57 -1.43 3.48
C LEU A 104 0.24 -0.57 2.49
N GLY A 105 0.36 0.72 2.79
CA GLY A 105 0.93 1.68 1.85
C GLY A 105 0.12 1.73 0.55
N SER A 106 0.76 1.47 -0.59
CA SER A 106 0.12 1.40 -1.90
C SER A 106 -0.29 -0.02 -2.32
N THR A 107 -0.06 -1.02 -1.48
CA THR A 107 -0.30 -2.44 -1.81
C THR A 107 -1.52 -2.95 -1.06
N GLU A 108 -2.19 -3.94 -1.65
CA GLU A 108 -3.31 -4.63 -1.06
C GLU A 108 -2.96 -6.06 -0.67
N LEU A 109 -3.50 -6.52 0.45
CA LEU A 109 -3.33 -7.87 0.99
C LEU A 109 -4.73 -8.46 1.24
N GLY A 110 -5.01 -9.58 0.60
CA GLY A 110 -6.19 -10.38 0.90
C GLY A 110 -5.93 -11.33 2.08
N LEU A 111 -6.93 -11.49 2.94
CA LEU A 111 -6.99 -12.54 3.95
C LEU A 111 -8.16 -13.47 3.63
N LEU A 112 -7.96 -14.78 3.80
CA LEU A 112 -9.00 -15.80 3.60
C LEU A 112 -9.04 -16.76 4.80
N ALA A 113 -10.18 -16.85 5.48
CA ALA A 113 -10.38 -17.74 6.62
C ALA A 113 -10.71 -19.20 6.21
N HIS A 114 -10.05 -19.69 5.16
CA HIS A 114 -10.17 -21.07 4.68
C HIS A 114 -8.79 -21.73 4.63
N PRO A 115 -8.68 -23.04 4.85
CA PRO A 115 -7.42 -23.76 4.63
C PRO A 115 -6.94 -23.60 3.19
N ALA A 116 -5.63 -23.46 3.02
CA ALA A 116 -4.99 -23.45 1.71
C ALA A 116 -5.29 -24.77 0.96
N ASN A 117 -5.63 -24.67 -0.32
CA ASN A 117 -5.79 -25.82 -1.20
C ASN A 117 -4.42 -26.34 -1.66
N PRO A 118 -3.97 -27.52 -1.17
CA PRO A 118 -2.67 -28.06 -1.54
C PRO A 118 -2.60 -28.47 -3.03
N GLU A 119 -3.73 -28.82 -3.66
CA GLU A 119 -3.78 -29.19 -5.08
C GLU A 119 -3.49 -27.98 -5.99
N GLN A 120 -3.74 -26.77 -5.49
CA GLN A 120 -3.46 -25.51 -6.17
C GLN A 120 -2.12 -24.89 -5.75
N ASN A 121 -1.33 -25.57 -4.90
CA ASN A 121 -0.10 -25.06 -4.29
C ASN A 121 -0.30 -23.74 -3.51
N GLU A 122 -1.47 -23.54 -2.92
CA GLU A 122 -1.76 -22.38 -2.08
C GLU A 122 -0.94 -22.36 -0.78
N GLY A 123 -0.85 -21.20 -0.14
CA GLY A 123 -0.17 -21.03 1.15
C GLY A 123 1.37 -20.96 1.09
N ARG A 124 1.97 -21.05 -0.11
CA ARG A 124 3.44 -20.98 -0.31
C ARG A 124 3.92 -19.58 -0.70
N VAL A 125 3.63 -18.57 0.12
CA VAL A 125 4.12 -17.20 -0.11
C VAL A 125 4.86 -16.68 1.11
N GLU A 126 5.95 -15.97 0.89
CA GLU A 126 6.59 -15.16 1.93
C GLU A 126 6.15 -13.71 1.79
N LEU A 127 5.69 -13.10 2.90
CA LEU A 127 5.42 -11.67 2.92
C LEU A 127 6.65 -10.88 3.36
N ASN A 128 7.11 -10.00 2.48
CA ASN A 128 8.22 -9.10 2.70
C ASN A 128 7.73 -7.66 2.56
N PHE A 129 8.00 -6.85 3.57
CA PHE A 129 7.69 -5.42 3.61
C PHE A 129 8.99 -4.64 3.59
N GLU A 130 8.94 -3.45 3.00
CA GLU A 130 10.00 -2.47 3.13
C GLU A 130 9.58 -1.39 4.12
N TYR A 131 10.50 -0.97 4.97
CA TYR A 131 10.31 0.11 5.91
C TYR A 131 11.47 1.10 5.81
N SER A 132 11.13 2.36 5.57
CA SER A 132 12.10 3.44 5.29
C SER A 132 12.62 4.16 6.54
N ALA A 133 12.12 3.79 7.73
CA ALA A 133 12.54 4.36 9.01
C ALA A 133 13.21 3.29 9.89
N SER A 134 13.64 3.66 11.10
CA SER A 134 14.37 2.75 12.01
C SER A 134 13.55 1.52 12.37
N LEU A 135 14.10 0.34 12.06
CA LEU A 135 13.53 -0.93 12.49
C LEU A 135 13.61 -1.14 14.01
N GLU A 136 14.58 -0.56 14.72
CA GLU A 136 14.67 -0.66 16.18
C GLU A 136 13.51 0.08 16.88
N GLU A 137 13.11 1.23 16.35
CA GLU A 137 11.93 1.95 16.84
C GLU A 137 10.64 1.21 16.51
N LEU A 138 10.54 0.64 15.31
CA LEU A 138 9.41 -0.18 14.91
C LEU A 138 9.30 -1.43 15.81
N GLU A 139 10.40 -2.13 16.05
CA GLU A 139 10.45 -3.30 16.93
C GLU A 139 9.94 -2.96 18.33
N LYS A 140 10.40 -1.85 18.93
CA LYS A 140 9.91 -1.39 20.24
C LYS A 140 8.41 -1.15 20.25
N LYS A 141 7.87 -0.48 19.21
CA LYS A 141 6.43 -0.23 19.08
C LYS A 141 5.64 -1.53 18.95
N LEU A 142 6.11 -2.46 18.12
CA LEU A 142 5.46 -3.74 17.87
C LEU A 142 5.47 -4.63 19.13
N ARG A 143 6.59 -4.69 19.86
CA ARG A 143 6.66 -5.39 21.15
C ARG A 143 5.68 -4.80 22.16
N ALA A 144 5.59 -3.47 22.26
CA ALA A 144 4.64 -2.81 23.14
C ALA A 144 3.18 -3.09 22.74
N ALA A 145 2.91 -3.30 21.44
CA ALA A 145 1.61 -3.70 20.92
C ALA A 145 1.33 -5.23 21.05
N GLY A 146 2.24 -5.99 21.65
CA GLY A 146 2.10 -7.44 21.86
C GLY A 146 2.29 -8.29 20.60
N VAL A 147 3.03 -7.79 19.61
CA VAL A 147 3.40 -8.56 18.42
C VAL A 147 4.60 -9.47 18.73
N THR A 148 4.53 -10.72 18.29
CA THR A 148 5.61 -11.70 18.46
C THR A 148 6.76 -11.39 17.51
N ILE A 149 7.94 -11.14 18.07
CA ILE A 149 9.18 -10.95 17.30
C ILE A 149 9.88 -12.30 17.18
N ALA A 150 9.88 -12.88 15.98
CA ALA A 150 10.54 -14.14 15.66
C ALA A 150 12.06 -13.98 15.69
N ARG A 151 12.54 -12.88 15.09
CA ARG A 151 13.95 -12.50 15.07
C ARG A 151 14.07 -10.98 15.24
N PRO A 152 14.80 -10.48 16.25
CA PRO A 152 15.04 -9.05 16.44
C PRO A 152 15.72 -8.40 15.23
N THR A 153 15.67 -7.07 15.15
CA THR A 153 16.39 -6.30 14.13
C THR A 153 17.86 -6.70 14.10
N GLY A 154 18.36 -7.05 12.92
CA GLY A 154 19.75 -7.40 12.68
C GLY A 154 20.21 -7.01 11.28
N ASP A 155 21.52 -6.84 11.13
CA ASP A 155 22.18 -6.61 9.84
C ASP A 155 22.21 -7.93 9.03
N GLU A 156 21.81 -7.86 7.76
CA GLU A 156 21.75 -8.99 6.81
C GLU A 156 22.68 -8.81 5.60
N GLY A 157 23.59 -7.82 5.63
CA GLY A 157 24.50 -7.52 4.53
C GLY A 157 23.89 -6.80 3.33
N PHE A 158 22.56 -6.63 3.30
CA PHE A 158 21.81 -5.79 2.35
C PHE A 158 21.03 -4.66 3.04
N GLY A 159 21.35 -4.41 4.31
CA GLY A 159 20.62 -3.53 5.22
C GLY A 159 20.21 -4.30 6.47
N TYR A 160 19.11 -3.88 7.08
CA TYR A 160 18.61 -4.47 8.33
C TYR A 160 17.29 -5.22 8.09
N GLN A 161 17.05 -6.27 8.86
CA GLN A 161 15.80 -7.03 8.81
C GLN A 161 15.25 -7.30 10.21
N LEU A 162 13.93 -7.18 10.32
CA LEU A 162 13.12 -7.60 11.47
C LEU A 162 12.20 -8.74 11.01
N GLN A 163 12.05 -9.80 11.80
CA GLN A 163 11.10 -10.89 11.51
C GLN A 163 10.05 -11.00 12.62
N LEU A 164 8.79 -11.07 12.20
CA LEU A 164 7.62 -11.21 13.04
C LEU A 164 6.97 -12.57 12.79
N GLU A 165 6.22 -13.07 13.78
CA GLU A 165 5.25 -14.14 13.57
C GLU A 165 3.85 -13.54 13.57
N ASP A 166 3.06 -13.87 12.54
CA ASP A 166 1.64 -13.61 12.54
C ASP A 166 0.89 -14.58 13.50
N PRO A 167 -0.43 -14.40 13.73
CA PRO A 167 -1.18 -15.26 14.65
C PRO A 167 -1.20 -16.74 14.28
N ASP A 168 -0.92 -17.09 13.02
CA ASP A 168 -0.93 -18.45 12.49
C ASP A 168 0.49 -19.04 12.35
N GLY A 169 1.51 -18.30 12.78
CA GLY A 169 2.92 -18.70 12.78
C GLY A 169 3.65 -18.45 11.46
N MET A 170 3.04 -17.72 10.51
CA MET A 170 3.72 -17.32 9.29
C MET A 170 4.77 -16.24 9.62
N LEU A 171 5.96 -16.39 9.04
CA LEU A 171 6.99 -15.35 9.13
C LEU A 171 6.65 -14.17 8.23
N VAL A 172 6.61 -12.98 8.84
CA VAL A 172 6.51 -11.70 8.16
C VAL A 172 7.86 -10.97 8.30
N LYS A 173 8.49 -10.65 7.15
CA LYS A 173 9.80 -9.99 7.11
C LYS A 173 9.62 -8.50 6.83
N ILE A 174 10.31 -7.65 7.58
CA ILE A 174 10.36 -6.20 7.34
C ILE A 174 11.82 -5.81 7.13
N ASN A 175 12.12 -5.30 5.95
CA ASN A 175 13.45 -4.92 5.52
C ASN A 175 13.60 -3.40 5.54
N GLN A 176 14.74 -2.93 6.04
CA GLN A 176 15.24 -1.58 5.81
C GLN A 176 16.46 -1.74 4.92
N LEU A 177 16.24 -1.59 3.62
CA LEU A 177 17.25 -1.83 2.59
C LEU A 177 18.24 -0.67 2.53
N ASP A 178 19.52 -1.01 2.34
CA ASP A 178 20.57 -0.04 2.04
C ASP A 178 21.01 -0.20 0.58
N PRO A 179 20.60 0.71 -0.33
CA PRO A 179 20.95 0.65 -1.75
C PRO A 179 22.44 0.59 -2.04
N GLU A 180 23.30 1.05 -1.13
CA GLU A 180 24.75 1.01 -1.34
C GLU A 180 25.34 -0.39 -1.16
N LEU A 181 24.61 -1.32 -0.52
CA LEU A 181 25.11 -2.67 -0.20
C LEU A 181 24.80 -3.73 -1.27
N TYR A 182 23.90 -3.44 -2.23
CA TYR A 182 23.49 -4.39 -3.27
C TYR A 182 23.66 -3.87 -4.71
N ASN A 183 24.46 -2.81 -4.89
CA ASN A 183 24.87 -2.28 -6.19
C ASN A 183 26.34 -2.62 -6.52
#